data_AF-A0A6L6EDN2-F1
#
_entry.id   AF-A0A6L6EDN2-F1
#
_cell.length_a   1.000
_cell.length_b   1.000
_cell.length_c   1.000
_cell.angle_alpha   90.00
_cell.angle_beta   90.00
_cell.angle_gamma   90.00
#
_symmetry.space_group_name_H-M   'P 1'
#
loop_
_entity.id
_entity.type
_entity.pdbx_description
1 polymer ?
#
loop_
_entity_poly.entity_id
_entity_poly.type
_entity_poly.pdbx_seq_one_letter_code
_entity_poly.pdbx_strand_id
1 'polypeptide(L)'
;MRKLALVSSMFLFTSLLFPTQAIAVDPHGPKVIFGAPVRHTLTSCATNPGSAVACIQSVTLTPKSGDTPIVGAITDLKIPGDERVADSERPIPIPDTAAISVSNAPSLLSVSENLNCHSIGTEQSLQIKIGSAWVDLKKEKITGKFSELCAGPNLSNAGFKITLEEVTAILASGALNGSNVFAKLKEILDPKSSAATISQNEIRFRVAPPNNAWEWFSPIETSFIWIKGPPEPKVTQGFYNEWTFLKGKNSDPTNNVAVVAEFQPYKATWCWALNNCSDRREEFSLAISPTKNRNLLKENDDYSYTVTIRAPKAFEFGEVSGSAKRVIVKYGKDLQSVGGVATREIIATLSPMATARGGTPTKMAEKADSISYGANIWIYGQNNDVVDALGACGKIGGVQVVSNAMHSLDPTWDEAAEAIAVRLSTPHLLPDGSVNVGYLEIRMPRAAALCMWKVDLDGSIKATVNITYEDGSSPSIATVNGKRIGDDYLIISTGFHYSSPTLRLKLSQDNAVKPADNSASSQSESKNENKASAPAVAPKKIKVINCVKGKLTRKISGISPKCPKGYLGK
;
A
#
# COMPACT_ATOMS: atom_id res chain seq x y z
N MET A 1 35.73 -60.14 48.50
CA MET A 1 35.93 -60.91 47.25
C MET A 1 35.62 -60.00 46.07
N ARG A 2 36.63 -59.81 45.20
CA ARG A 2 36.61 -59.32 43.81
C ARG A 2 35.78 -58.06 43.49
N LYS A 3 36.46 -56.89 43.37
CA LYS A 3 36.93 -56.24 42.10
C LYS A 3 35.79 -55.47 41.41
N LEU A 4 35.86 -54.20 40.97
CA LEU A 4 36.95 -53.22 40.88
C LEU A 4 36.31 -51.84 40.54
N ALA A 5 36.93 -50.78 41.06
CA ALA A 5 37.10 -49.41 40.56
C ALA A 5 36.02 -48.68 39.72
N LEU A 6 35.65 -47.53 40.30
CA LEU A 6 35.29 -46.27 39.66
C LEU A 6 36.18 -45.93 38.44
N VAL A 7 35.57 -45.68 37.28
CA VAL A 7 36.16 -44.85 36.21
C VAL A 7 35.08 -43.92 35.70
N SER A 8 35.30 -42.63 35.90
CA SER A 8 34.56 -41.54 35.28
C SER A 8 34.80 -41.56 33.78
N SER A 9 33.72 -41.62 32.98
CA SER A 9 33.79 -41.34 31.55
C SER A 9 32.65 -40.41 31.18
N MET A 10 32.98 -39.13 31.06
CA MET A 10 32.24 -38.18 30.22
C MET A 10 32.12 -38.78 28.82
N PHE A 11 30.90 -39.08 28.39
CA PHE A 11 30.60 -39.22 26.98
C PHE A 11 29.59 -38.14 26.60
N LEU A 12 30.08 -37.25 25.74
CA LEU A 12 29.33 -36.28 24.96
C LEU A 12 28.09 -36.94 24.37
N PHE A 13 26.92 -36.36 24.61
CA PHE A 13 25.78 -36.52 23.72
C PHE A 13 26.16 -35.92 22.37
N THR A 14 26.54 -36.75 21.41
CA THR A 14 26.54 -36.39 20.00
C THR A 14 25.09 -36.15 19.60
N SER A 15 24.71 -34.89 19.55
CA SER A 15 23.54 -34.39 18.85
C SER A 15 23.60 -34.86 17.40
N LEU A 16 22.72 -35.78 17.04
CA LEU A 16 22.32 -36.00 15.66
C LEU A 16 21.58 -34.72 15.22
N LEU A 17 22.36 -33.77 14.71
CA LEU A 17 21.91 -32.68 13.88
C LEU A 17 21.22 -33.27 12.65
N PHE A 18 19.91 -33.43 12.72
CA PHE A 18 19.11 -33.36 11.51
C PHE A 18 19.36 -31.98 10.91
N PRO A 19 19.66 -31.86 9.59
CA PRO A 19 19.74 -30.56 8.98
C PRO A 19 18.37 -29.93 9.16
N THR A 20 18.31 -28.86 9.94
CA THR A 20 17.29 -27.84 9.77
C THR A 20 17.35 -27.49 8.30
N GLN A 21 16.41 -28.02 7.51
CA GLN A 21 16.09 -27.43 6.22
C GLN A 21 15.73 -26.00 6.57
N ALA A 22 16.67 -25.10 6.31
CA ALA A 22 16.42 -23.68 6.27
C ALA A 22 15.16 -23.54 5.44
N ILE A 23 14.08 -23.11 6.09
CA ILE A 23 12.88 -22.66 5.40
C ILE A 23 13.41 -21.66 4.39
N ALA A 24 13.28 -21.99 3.11
CA ALA A 24 13.68 -21.12 2.03
C ALA A 24 12.95 -19.80 2.24
N VAL A 25 13.69 -18.80 2.71
CA VAL A 25 13.22 -17.42 2.77
C VAL A 25 12.95 -17.05 1.32
N ASP A 26 11.68 -16.88 0.99
CA ASP A 26 11.24 -16.42 -0.32
C ASP A 26 12.08 -15.19 -0.73
N PRO A 27 12.87 -15.26 -1.82
CA PRO A 27 13.65 -14.12 -2.30
C PRO A 27 12.77 -12.95 -2.78
N HIS A 28 11.45 -13.11 -2.81
CA HIS A 28 10.44 -12.10 -3.15
C HIS A 28 9.58 -11.65 -1.96
N GLY A 29 9.88 -12.06 -0.72
CA GLY A 29 9.27 -11.46 0.47
C GLY A 29 9.70 -9.99 0.64
N PRO A 30 8.83 -9.09 1.16
CA PRO A 30 9.17 -7.68 1.30
C PRO A 30 10.36 -7.52 2.25
N LYS A 31 11.53 -7.20 1.68
CA LYS A 31 12.67 -6.72 2.46
C LYS A 31 12.34 -5.32 2.96
N VAL A 32 12.32 -5.14 4.28
CA VAL A 32 12.24 -3.83 4.92
C VAL A 32 13.39 -2.97 4.39
N ILE A 33 13.07 -1.91 3.65
CA ILE A 33 14.03 -0.87 3.30
C ILE A 33 14.07 0.10 4.48
N PHE A 34 15.19 0.11 5.20
CA PHE A 34 15.43 1.13 6.23
C PHE A 34 15.30 2.53 5.60
N GLY A 35 14.37 3.35 6.09
CA GLY A 35 14.13 4.72 5.60
C GLY A 35 12.97 4.91 4.61
N ALA A 36 12.22 3.86 4.22
CA ALA A 36 10.90 4.07 3.61
C ALA A 36 9.95 4.67 4.67
N PRO A 37 9.09 5.66 4.37
CA PRO A 37 8.06 6.10 5.30
C PRO A 37 7.15 4.92 5.64
N VAL A 38 7.37 4.41 6.84
CA VAL A 38 6.64 3.30 7.44
C VAL A 38 5.28 3.84 7.86
N ARG A 39 4.21 3.07 7.61
CA ARG A 39 2.86 3.46 7.99
C ARG A 39 2.82 3.83 9.47
N HIS A 40 2.28 5.01 9.78
CA HIS A 40 2.28 5.50 11.16
C HIS A 40 1.17 4.81 11.95
N THR A 41 1.53 4.11 13.02
CA THR A 41 0.53 3.55 13.95
C THR A 41 -0.31 4.67 14.55
N LEU A 42 -1.63 4.56 14.44
CA LEU A 42 -2.55 5.51 15.05
C LEU A 42 -2.85 5.10 16.48
N THR A 43 -2.50 5.99 17.40
CA THR A 43 -2.90 5.90 18.82
C THR A 43 -4.10 6.80 19.09
N SER A 44 -4.66 6.69 20.30
CA SER A 44 -5.74 7.58 20.69
C SER A 44 -5.29 9.03 20.81
N CYS A 45 -6.14 9.96 20.36
CA CYS A 45 -5.96 11.39 20.58
C CYS A 45 -5.95 11.77 22.08
N ALA A 46 -6.43 10.89 22.98
CA ALA A 46 -6.36 11.13 24.43
C ALA A 46 -4.98 10.79 25.01
N THR A 47 -4.33 9.74 24.49
CA THR A 47 -2.98 9.33 24.89
C THR A 47 -1.88 10.09 24.15
N ASN A 48 -2.23 10.77 23.06
CA ASN A 48 -1.37 11.68 22.31
C ASN A 48 -2.10 13.04 22.19
N PRO A 49 -1.81 14.02 23.08
CA PRO A 49 -2.70 15.14 23.44
C PRO A 49 -2.83 16.23 22.36
N GLY A 50 -3.30 15.86 21.16
CA GLY A 50 -3.78 16.79 20.14
C GLY A 50 -2.73 17.30 19.15
N SER A 51 -1.48 16.83 19.22
CA SER A 51 -0.43 17.23 18.26
C SER A 51 -0.43 16.40 16.97
N ALA A 52 -1.11 15.25 16.97
CA ALA A 52 -1.21 14.39 15.79
C ALA A 52 -2.32 14.85 14.84
N VAL A 53 -1.97 15.00 13.56
CA VAL A 53 -2.93 15.30 12.49
C VAL A 53 -3.88 14.12 12.24
N ALA A 54 -3.41 12.89 12.49
CA ALA A 54 -4.23 11.69 12.45
C ALA A 54 -4.15 10.91 13.77
N CYS A 55 -5.30 10.55 14.35
CA CYS A 55 -5.39 9.76 15.60
C CYS A 55 -6.81 9.19 15.80
N ILE A 56 -6.94 8.19 16.67
CA ILE A 56 -8.25 7.60 17.02
C ILE A 56 -8.92 8.46 18.11
N GLN A 57 -10.06 9.06 17.79
CA GLN A 57 -10.82 9.85 18.76
C GLN A 57 -11.66 8.98 19.68
N SER A 58 -12.31 7.95 19.13
CA SER A 58 -13.14 7.04 19.91
C SER A 58 -13.32 5.71 19.19
N VAL A 59 -13.61 4.69 20.00
CA VAL A 59 -14.06 3.37 19.53
C VAL A 59 -15.35 3.06 20.28
N THR A 60 -16.40 2.68 19.56
CA THR A 60 -17.66 2.23 20.17
C THR A 60 -17.99 0.81 19.69
N LEU A 61 -18.61 0.03 20.58
CA LEU A 61 -19.13 -1.30 20.31
C LEU A 61 -20.66 -1.26 20.34
N THR A 62 -21.29 -1.76 19.30
CA THR A 62 -22.72 -2.07 19.25
C THR A 62 -22.87 -3.59 19.25
N PRO A 63 -23.32 -4.21 20.37
CA PRO A 63 -23.39 -5.67 20.48
C PRO A 63 -24.37 -6.30 19.49
N LYS A 64 -25.54 -5.68 19.27
CA LYS A 64 -26.51 -6.08 18.27
C LYS A 64 -27.10 -4.87 17.56
N SER A 65 -27.57 -5.08 16.32
CA SER A 65 -28.22 -4.03 15.55
C SER A 65 -29.42 -3.45 16.31
N GLY A 66 -29.41 -2.14 16.55
CA GLY A 66 -30.44 -1.43 17.31
C GLY A 66 -30.10 -1.18 18.78
N ASP A 67 -29.06 -1.83 19.32
CA ASP A 67 -28.59 -1.56 20.68
C ASP A 67 -27.91 -0.19 20.78
N THR A 68 -27.96 0.39 21.98
CA THR A 68 -27.20 1.59 22.31
C THR A 68 -25.70 1.31 22.21
N PRO A 69 -24.93 2.10 21.43
CA PRO A 69 -23.47 1.93 21.35
C PRO A 69 -22.79 2.14 22.71
N ILE A 70 -21.86 1.26 23.04
CA ILE A 70 -21.02 1.31 24.24
C ILE A 70 -19.71 1.99 23.88
N VAL A 71 -19.37 3.08 24.57
CA VAL A 71 -18.10 3.77 24.37
C VAL A 71 -16.96 2.95 25.00
N GLY A 72 -15.91 2.70 24.22
CA GLY A 72 -14.73 2.00 24.68
C GLY A 72 -13.83 2.88 25.52
N ALA A 73 -13.13 2.25 26.47
CA ALA A 73 -12.08 2.87 27.27
C ALA A 73 -10.72 2.23 26.91
N ILE A 74 -9.67 3.04 26.91
CA ILE A 74 -8.30 2.58 26.66
C ILE A 74 -7.79 1.88 27.92
N THR A 75 -7.10 0.74 27.75
CA THR A 75 -6.40 0.08 28.86
C THR A 75 -4.93 0.50 28.89
N ASP A 76 -4.21 0.15 29.96
CA ASP A 76 -2.78 0.41 30.06
C ASP A 76 -1.93 -0.47 29.13
N LEU A 77 -2.54 -1.46 28.45
CA LEU A 77 -1.82 -2.36 27.57
C LEU A 77 -1.49 -1.67 26.25
N LYS A 78 -0.18 -1.51 26.01
CA LYS A 78 0.37 -1.13 24.70
C LYS A 78 0.76 -2.38 23.94
N ILE A 79 0.14 -2.58 22.79
CA ILE A 79 0.45 -3.70 21.92
C ILE A 79 1.52 -3.21 20.95
N PRO A 80 2.72 -3.82 20.92
CA PRO A 80 3.74 -3.42 19.96
C PRO A 80 3.14 -3.43 18.54
N GLY A 81 3.50 -2.43 17.74
CA GLY A 81 3.38 -2.55 16.29
C GLY A 81 4.04 -3.85 15.84
N ASP A 82 3.71 -4.36 14.67
CA ASP A 82 4.51 -5.44 14.09
C ASP A 82 5.98 -4.99 13.94
N GLU A 83 6.90 -5.84 13.46
CA GLU A 83 8.32 -5.49 13.24
C GLU A 83 8.53 -4.28 12.27
N ARG A 84 7.44 -3.63 11.84
CA ARG A 84 7.40 -2.34 11.17
C ARG A 84 7.80 -1.23 12.14
N VAL A 85 9.03 -0.78 11.95
CA VAL A 85 9.65 0.35 12.63
C VAL A 85 9.15 1.68 12.05
N ALA A 86 8.12 2.31 12.62
CA ALA A 86 7.66 3.65 12.24
C ALA A 86 7.89 4.67 13.35
N ASP A 87 8.58 5.77 13.04
CA ASP A 87 8.56 6.97 13.90
C ASP A 87 7.12 7.49 13.99
N SER A 88 6.47 7.21 15.11
CA SER A 88 5.37 8.02 15.60
C SER A 88 5.91 9.44 15.78
N GLU A 89 5.23 10.44 15.21
CA GLU A 89 5.45 11.89 15.46
C GLU A 89 6.42 12.65 14.53
N ARG A 90 6.25 12.58 13.21
CA ARG A 90 6.63 13.74 12.38
C ARG A 90 5.39 14.50 11.88
N PRO A 91 5.33 15.83 12.04
CA PRO A 91 4.32 16.64 11.37
C PRO A 91 4.44 16.42 9.86
N ILE A 92 3.30 16.24 9.20
CA ILE A 92 3.22 16.19 7.74
C ILE A 92 3.84 17.50 7.23
N PRO A 93 4.96 17.47 6.48
CA PRO A 93 5.52 18.68 5.92
C PRO A 93 4.49 19.35 5.02
N ILE A 94 4.41 20.67 5.14
CA ILE A 94 3.59 21.52 4.28
C ILE A 94 4.00 21.25 2.82
N PRO A 95 3.07 20.97 1.90
CA PRO A 95 3.39 20.98 0.48
C PRO A 95 3.70 22.43 0.11
N ASP A 96 4.90 22.65 -0.41
CA ASP A 96 5.49 23.94 -0.79
C ASP A 96 6.38 24.60 0.28
N THR A 97 7.49 23.95 0.57
CA THR A 97 8.78 24.65 0.65
C THR A 97 9.88 23.68 0.24
N ALA A 98 10.63 24.05 -0.80
CA ALA A 98 11.80 23.32 -1.22
C ALA A 98 12.80 23.19 -0.05
N ALA A 99 13.06 21.97 0.43
CA ALA A 99 14.33 21.62 1.08
C ALA A 99 14.45 20.10 1.28
N ILE A 100 15.42 19.54 0.54
CA ILE A 100 16.25 18.37 0.86
C ILE A 100 15.57 17.00 0.73
N SER A 101 15.96 16.32 -0.36
CA SER A 101 15.84 14.89 -0.58
C SER A 101 16.34 14.09 0.63
N VAL A 102 15.44 13.30 1.21
CA VAL A 102 15.78 12.28 2.21
C VAL A 102 16.44 11.12 1.48
N SER A 103 17.75 11.02 1.58
CA SER A 103 18.51 9.84 1.17
C SER A 103 19.38 9.39 2.34
N ASN A 104 19.41 8.08 2.63
CA ASN A 104 20.35 7.43 3.53
C ASN A 104 21.78 7.50 2.98
N ALA A 105 22.36 8.70 2.92
CA ALA A 105 23.77 8.83 2.55
C ALA A 105 24.60 8.55 3.81
N PRO A 106 25.49 7.53 3.81
CA PRO A 106 26.49 7.39 4.85
C PRO A 106 27.34 8.66 4.93
N SER A 107 28.02 8.91 6.06
CA SER A 107 28.99 9.99 6.15
C SER A 107 29.98 9.87 4.99
N LEU A 108 30.05 10.93 4.17
CA LEU A 108 30.93 11.00 3.00
C LEU A 108 32.02 12.01 3.28
N LEU A 109 33.25 11.60 3.04
CA LEU A 109 34.38 12.50 2.98
C LEU A 109 34.42 13.13 1.58
N SER A 110 34.19 14.43 1.52
CA SER A 110 34.39 15.23 0.32
C SER A 110 35.86 15.62 0.21
N VAL A 111 36.50 15.24 -0.88
CA VAL A 111 37.89 15.61 -1.20
C VAL A 111 37.88 16.40 -2.50
N SER A 112 38.33 17.65 -2.50
CA SER A 112 38.32 18.49 -3.71
C SER A 112 39.47 19.47 -3.82
N GLU A 113 39.74 19.86 -5.07
CA GLU A 113 40.36 21.13 -5.39
C GLU A 113 39.27 22.17 -5.69
N ASN A 114 39.50 23.42 -5.30
CA ASN A 114 38.48 24.48 -5.36
C ASN A 114 38.92 25.63 -6.28
N LEU A 115 39.58 25.33 -7.41
CA LEU A 115 40.10 26.37 -8.30
C LEU A 115 39.72 26.19 -9.77
N ASN A 116 39.88 25.00 -10.35
CA ASN A 116 39.74 24.81 -11.80
C ASN A 116 38.50 24.02 -12.18
N CYS A 117 38.10 24.16 -13.45
CA CYS A 117 36.96 23.44 -14.00
C CYS A 117 37.42 22.59 -15.18
N HIS A 118 37.00 21.33 -15.19
CA HIS A 118 37.32 20.33 -16.19
C HIS A 118 36.04 19.78 -16.82
N SER A 119 36.14 19.29 -18.04
CA SER A 119 34.99 18.70 -18.73
C SER A 119 34.59 17.38 -18.09
N ILE A 120 33.28 17.15 -17.95
CA ILE A 120 32.74 15.84 -17.60
C ILE A 120 33.25 14.81 -18.62
N GLY A 121 33.74 13.67 -18.14
CA GLY A 121 34.33 12.59 -18.93
C GLY A 121 35.86 12.54 -18.93
N THR A 122 36.57 13.59 -18.47
CA THR A 122 38.04 13.54 -18.30
C THR A 122 38.43 12.63 -17.14
N GLU A 123 39.59 11.97 -17.21
CA GLU A 123 40.07 11.17 -16.07
C GLU A 123 40.63 12.09 -14.99
N GLN A 124 40.32 11.76 -13.74
CA GLN A 124 40.88 12.38 -12.55
C GLN A 124 41.50 11.31 -11.64
N SER A 125 42.57 11.68 -10.95
CA SER A 125 43.23 10.85 -9.93
C SER A 125 43.64 11.70 -8.75
N LEU A 126 43.34 11.23 -7.54
CA LEU A 126 43.87 11.78 -6.30
C LEU A 126 45.19 11.07 -6.00
N GLN A 127 46.28 11.82 -6.02
CA GLN A 127 47.63 11.28 -5.84
C GLN A 127 48.20 11.70 -4.50
N ILE A 128 48.89 10.78 -3.82
CA ILE A 128 49.67 11.05 -2.62
C ILE A 128 51.16 10.83 -2.89
N LYS A 129 52.00 11.62 -2.24
CA LYS A 129 53.45 11.47 -2.27
C LYS A 129 53.93 10.47 -1.22
N ILE A 130 54.69 9.48 -1.67
CA ILE A 130 55.34 8.45 -0.84
C ILE A 130 56.82 8.41 -1.22
N GLY A 131 57.69 8.86 -0.32
CA GLY A 131 59.08 9.15 -0.66
C GLY A 131 59.19 10.17 -1.80
N SER A 132 59.80 9.78 -2.92
CA SER A 132 59.89 10.60 -4.14
C SER A 132 58.81 10.29 -5.19
N ALA A 133 57.98 9.26 -4.97
CA ALA A 133 57.01 8.79 -5.95
C ALA A 133 55.60 9.33 -5.67
N TRP A 134 54.79 9.44 -6.73
CA TRP A 134 53.36 9.74 -6.65
C TRP A 134 52.57 8.46 -6.85
N VAL A 135 51.63 8.19 -5.95
CA VAL A 135 50.77 6.99 -5.96
C VAL A 135 49.31 7.43 -6.01
N ASP A 136 48.53 6.80 -6.88
CA ASP A 136 47.09 7.05 -6.99
C ASP A 136 46.35 6.40 -5.81
N LEU A 137 45.68 7.22 -5.01
CA LEU A 137 44.77 6.75 -3.95
C LEU A 137 43.40 6.39 -4.50
N LYS A 138 42.94 7.16 -5.49
CA LYS A 138 41.68 6.92 -6.19
C LYS A 138 41.77 7.50 -7.59
N LYS A 139 41.21 6.80 -8.57
CA LYS A 139 41.18 7.21 -9.98
C LYS A 139 39.82 6.88 -10.59
N GLU A 140 39.18 7.86 -11.22
CA GLU A 140 37.90 7.70 -11.91
C GLU A 140 37.70 8.78 -12.98
N LYS A 141 36.62 8.69 -13.76
CA LYS A 141 36.22 9.79 -14.68
C LYS A 141 35.35 10.79 -13.93
N ILE A 142 35.43 12.06 -14.29
CA ILE A 142 34.47 13.06 -13.81
C ILE A 142 33.11 12.72 -14.42
N THR A 143 32.15 12.31 -13.59
CA THR A 143 30.82 11.85 -14.04
C THR A 143 29.72 12.91 -13.91
N GLY A 144 29.97 13.97 -13.15
CA GLY A 144 29.00 15.02 -12.87
C GLY A 144 29.60 16.20 -12.12
N LYS A 145 28.77 17.21 -11.86
CA LYS A 145 29.16 18.42 -11.12
C LYS A 145 29.49 18.06 -9.66
N PHE A 146 30.70 18.38 -9.23
CA PHE A 146 31.17 18.12 -7.87
C PHE A 146 30.80 19.23 -6.87
N SER A 147 30.90 20.49 -7.30
CA SER A 147 30.54 21.68 -6.50
C SER A 147 29.97 22.80 -7.37
N GLU A 148 29.40 23.84 -6.74
CA GLU A 148 28.85 25.02 -7.41
C GLU A 148 29.90 25.96 -8.02
N LEU A 149 31.21 25.67 -7.86
CA LEU A 149 32.29 26.51 -8.36
C LEU A 149 32.26 26.68 -9.89
N CYS A 150 31.85 25.65 -10.62
CA CYS A 150 31.81 25.66 -12.09
C CYS A 150 30.41 26.05 -12.62
N ALA A 151 30.35 27.12 -13.42
CA ALA A 151 29.10 27.66 -13.95
C ALA A 151 28.52 26.86 -15.15
N GLY A 152 29.34 26.14 -15.90
CA GLY A 152 28.92 25.41 -17.09
C GLY A 152 28.29 24.05 -16.80
N PRO A 153 27.24 23.61 -17.53
CA PRO A 153 26.53 22.36 -17.26
C PRO A 153 27.36 21.10 -17.52
N ASN A 154 28.42 21.20 -18.33
CA ASN A 154 29.35 20.10 -18.65
C ASN A 154 30.73 20.27 -17.98
N LEU A 155 30.82 21.11 -16.94
CA LEU A 155 32.05 21.42 -16.24
C LEU A 155 31.94 21.05 -14.76
N SER A 156 33.05 20.55 -14.20
CA SER A 156 33.20 20.27 -12.78
C SER A 156 34.64 20.49 -12.34
N ASN A 157 34.83 20.90 -11.09
CA ASN A 157 36.13 20.82 -10.44
C ASN A 157 36.48 19.35 -10.16
N ALA A 158 37.78 19.07 -9.96
CA ALA A 158 38.23 17.73 -9.61
C ALA A 158 37.90 17.42 -8.14
N GLY A 159 37.36 16.23 -7.90
CA GLY A 159 36.91 15.85 -6.56
C GLY A 159 36.38 14.44 -6.47
N PHE A 160 36.46 13.89 -5.27
CA PHE A 160 35.96 12.57 -4.90
C PHE A 160 35.04 12.66 -3.69
N LYS A 161 33.97 11.87 -3.72
CA LYS A 161 33.20 11.52 -2.51
C LYS A 161 33.66 10.13 -2.09
N ILE A 162 34.22 10.02 -0.88
CA ILE A 162 34.80 8.78 -0.36
C ILE A 162 33.96 8.34 0.84
N THR A 163 33.51 7.09 0.85
CA THR A 163 32.71 6.53 1.96
C THR A 163 33.59 6.17 3.16
N LEU A 164 32.97 6.01 4.34
CA LEU A 164 33.69 5.55 5.54
C LEU A 164 34.32 4.15 5.36
N GLU A 165 33.67 3.28 4.59
CA GLU A 165 34.21 1.95 4.25
C GLU A 165 35.46 2.08 3.37
N GLU A 166 35.43 2.94 2.35
CA GLU A 166 36.60 3.21 1.50
C GLU A 166 37.74 3.83 2.30
N VAL A 167 37.45 4.76 3.21
CA VAL A 167 38.45 5.33 4.14
C VAL A 167 39.08 4.24 5.01
N THR A 168 38.26 3.34 5.57
CA THR A 168 38.74 2.22 6.39
C THR A 168 39.61 1.28 5.57
N ALA A 169 39.22 0.98 4.33
CA ALA A 169 40.00 0.15 3.41
C ALA A 169 41.34 0.79 3.05
N ILE A 170 41.36 2.10 2.76
CA ILE A 170 42.58 2.87 2.47
C ILE A 170 43.53 2.80 3.67
N LEU A 171 43.04 3.05 4.88
CA LEU A 171 43.83 3.01 6.11
C LEU A 171 44.35 1.59 6.42
N ALA A 172 43.57 0.55 6.15
CA ALA A 172 43.93 -0.84 6.39
C ALA A 172 44.90 -1.42 5.35
N SER A 173 44.89 -0.88 4.12
CA SER A 173 45.69 -1.39 3.00
C SER A 173 47.20 -1.22 3.18
N GLY A 174 47.63 -0.36 4.10
CA GLY A 174 49.04 0.05 4.22
C GLY A 174 49.54 0.90 3.05
N ALA A 175 48.69 1.28 2.10
CA ALA A 175 49.04 2.09 0.92
C ALA A 175 49.60 3.48 1.27
N LEU A 176 49.41 3.93 2.51
CA LEU A 176 49.89 5.22 3.01
C LEU A 176 51.22 5.12 3.78
N ASN A 177 51.76 3.90 3.95
CA ASN A 177 53.01 3.68 4.67
C ASN A 177 54.17 4.41 3.97
N GLY A 178 54.92 5.22 4.72
CA GLY A 178 56.03 6.01 4.17
C GLY A 178 55.63 7.37 3.59
N SER A 179 54.35 7.76 3.67
CA SER A 179 53.94 9.14 3.40
C SER A 179 54.27 10.06 4.56
N ASN A 180 54.84 11.24 4.27
CA ASN A 180 55.16 12.26 5.27
C ASN A 180 53.92 12.86 5.93
N VAL A 181 52.75 12.73 5.29
CA VAL A 181 51.48 13.26 5.81
C VAL A 181 50.60 12.18 6.44
N PHE A 182 51.08 10.94 6.60
CA PHE A 182 50.26 9.83 7.08
C PHE A 182 49.57 10.11 8.43
N ALA A 183 50.30 10.67 9.40
CA ALA A 183 49.75 11.00 10.71
C ALA A 183 48.63 12.04 10.62
N LYS A 184 48.85 13.12 9.84
CA LYS A 184 47.87 14.18 9.60
C LYS A 184 46.66 13.65 8.81
N LEU A 185 46.89 12.82 7.80
CA LEU A 185 45.84 12.21 7.00
C LEU A 185 44.99 11.26 7.85
N LYS A 186 45.59 10.47 8.74
CA LYS A 186 44.85 9.59 9.66
C LYS A 186 43.92 10.37 10.59
N GLU A 187 44.34 11.55 11.05
CA GLU A 187 43.49 12.46 11.84
C GLU A 187 42.33 13.02 11.00
N ILE A 188 42.60 13.47 9.77
CA ILE A 188 41.59 14.01 8.84
C ILE A 188 40.58 12.93 8.39
N LEU A 189 41.04 11.69 8.26
CA LEU A 189 40.21 10.55 7.90
C LEU A 189 39.35 10.03 9.06
N ASP A 190 39.49 10.56 10.27
CA ASP A 190 38.52 10.31 11.35
C ASP A 190 37.23 11.10 11.07
N PRO A 191 36.05 10.47 10.97
CA PRO A 191 34.77 11.15 10.76
C PRO A 191 34.37 12.15 11.85
N LYS A 192 35.07 12.16 13.00
CA LYS A 192 34.90 13.17 14.06
C LYS A 192 35.72 14.45 13.81
N SER A 193 36.64 14.44 12.85
CA SER A 193 37.49 15.59 12.53
C SER A 193 36.71 16.72 11.84
N SER A 194 37.25 17.92 11.95
CA SER A 194 36.76 19.10 11.24
C SER A 194 37.37 19.20 9.84
N ALA A 195 36.87 20.11 9.00
CA ALA A 195 37.46 20.41 7.71
C ALA A 195 38.96 20.73 7.82
N ALA A 196 39.76 20.20 6.89
CA ALA A 196 41.20 20.36 6.89
C ALA A 196 41.76 20.36 5.47
N THR A 197 42.99 20.84 5.32
CA THR A 197 43.70 20.88 4.03
C THR A 197 45.07 20.22 4.11
N ILE A 198 45.53 19.68 2.97
CA ILE A 198 46.88 19.15 2.78
C ILE A 198 47.51 19.83 1.56
N SER A 199 48.78 20.24 1.68
CA SER A 199 49.51 20.89 0.59
C SER A 199 49.54 20.03 -0.68
N GLN A 200 49.42 20.69 -1.83
CA GLN A 200 49.60 20.14 -3.17
C GLN A 200 50.94 19.42 -3.38
N ASN A 201 51.96 19.73 -2.56
CA ASN A 201 53.26 19.07 -2.62
C ASN A 201 53.25 17.65 -2.02
N GLU A 202 52.20 17.31 -1.26
CA GLU A 202 52.03 16.04 -0.57
C GLU A 202 50.82 15.26 -1.10
N ILE A 203 49.71 15.94 -1.40
CA ILE A 203 48.51 15.35 -2.04
C ILE A 203 48.00 16.30 -3.12
N ARG A 204 47.78 15.78 -4.32
CA ARG A 204 47.32 16.57 -5.47
C ARG A 204 46.30 15.83 -6.32
N PHE A 205 45.50 16.60 -7.06
CA PHE A 205 44.75 16.06 -8.18
C PHE A 205 45.63 16.05 -9.43
N ARG A 206 45.52 14.98 -10.20
CA ARG A 206 45.95 14.90 -11.60
C ARG A 206 44.71 14.70 -12.46
N VAL A 207 44.53 15.55 -13.47
CA VAL A 207 43.46 15.45 -14.47
C VAL A 207 44.10 15.32 -15.85
N ALA A 208 43.71 14.30 -16.59
CA ALA A 208 44.28 13.99 -17.92
C ALA A 208 43.30 13.14 -18.74
N PRO A 209 43.36 13.17 -20.08
CA PRO A 209 42.68 12.20 -20.92
C PRO A 209 43.43 10.85 -20.89
N PRO A 210 42.77 9.72 -21.22
CA PRO A 210 43.38 8.39 -21.15
C PRO A 210 44.65 8.21 -22.01
N ASN A 211 44.76 9.01 -23.07
CA ASN A 211 45.91 9.02 -23.97
C ASN A 211 47.07 9.92 -23.51
N ASN A 212 46.97 10.52 -22.31
CA ASN A 212 47.95 11.45 -21.73
C ASN A 212 48.33 12.62 -22.66
N ALA A 213 47.43 13.05 -23.55
CA ALA A 213 47.69 14.15 -24.48
C ALA A 213 47.95 15.50 -23.78
N TRP A 214 47.45 15.64 -22.54
CA TRP A 214 47.76 16.74 -21.64
C TRP A 214 47.61 16.26 -20.20
N GLU A 215 48.28 16.93 -19.27
CA GLU A 215 48.11 16.70 -17.85
C GLU A 215 47.97 18.03 -17.13
N TRP A 216 47.07 18.05 -16.16
CA TRP A 216 46.91 19.15 -15.23
C TRP A 216 47.07 18.63 -13.81
N PHE A 217 47.73 19.42 -12.97
CA PHE A 217 47.93 19.13 -11.56
C PHE A 217 47.40 20.28 -10.70
N SER A 218 46.75 19.95 -9.58
CA SER A 218 46.20 20.98 -8.68
C SER A 218 47.29 21.90 -8.14
N PRO A 219 47.19 23.24 -8.35
CA PRO A 219 48.20 24.18 -7.90
C PRO A 219 48.01 24.62 -6.44
N ILE A 220 46.87 24.26 -5.84
CA ILE A 220 46.47 24.61 -4.47
C ILE A 220 46.29 23.36 -3.62
N GLU A 221 46.25 23.58 -2.31
CA GLU A 221 45.99 22.53 -1.33
C GLU A 221 44.68 21.77 -1.58
N THR A 222 44.72 20.47 -1.25
CA THR A 222 43.57 19.57 -1.32
C THR A 222 42.72 19.74 -0.06
N SER A 223 41.43 19.98 -0.24
CA SER A 223 40.46 20.14 0.86
C SER A 223 39.80 18.81 1.22
N PHE A 224 39.64 18.55 2.51
CA PHE A 224 38.97 17.38 3.09
C PHE A 224 37.87 17.84 4.03
N ILE A 225 36.63 17.44 3.74
CA ILE A 225 35.46 17.86 4.52
C ILE A 225 34.55 16.66 4.74
N TRP A 226 34.34 16.29 6.00
CA TRP A 226 33.28 15.36 6.35
C TRP A 226 31.92 16.01 6.21
N ILE A 227 31.13 15.50 5.27
CA ILE A 227 29.72 15.84 5.15
C ILE A 227 29.01 14.95 6.17
N LYS A 228 28.70 15.52 7.35
CA LYS A 228 27.90 14.85 8.37
C LYS A 228 26.52 14.59 7.79
N GLY A 229 26.17 13.32 7.61
CA GLY A 229 24.77 12.94 7.38
C GLY A 229 23.90 13.44 8.55
N PRO A 230 22.61 13.76 8.32
CA PRO A 230 21.69 14.00 9.42
C PRO A 230 21.73 12.82 10.41
N PRO A 231 21.51 13.04 11.71
CA PRO A 231 21.54 11.97 12.70
C PRO A 231 20.59 10.84 12.32
N GLU A 232 21.03 9.61 12.58
CA GLU A 232 20.22 8.40 12.44
C GLU A 232 18.88 8.62 13.17
N PRO A 233 17.72 8.50 12.49
CA PRO A 233 16.44 8.56 13.18
C PRO A 233 16.41 7.40 14.16
N LYS A 234 16.26 7.70 15.45
CA LYS A 234 15.97 6.69 16.47
C LYS A 234 14.58 6.12 16.19
N VAL A 235 14.50 5.09 15.35
CA VAL A 235 13.20 4.52 14.99
C VAL A 235 12.63 3.81 16.21
N THR A 236 11.60 4.41 16.80
CA THR A 236 10.90 3.82 17.95
C THR A 236 9.75 2.98 17.41
N GLN A 237 9.68 1.71 17.80
CA GLN A 237 8.56 0.85 17.41
C GLN A 237 7.24 1.49 17.87
N GLY A 238 6.32 1.70 16.92
CA GLY A 238 4.97 2.18 17.22
C GLY A 238 4.20 1.20 18.09
N PHE A 239 3.03 1.60 18.58
CA PHE A 239 2.15 0.72 19.35
C PHE A 239 0.68 1.01 19.06
N TYR A 240 -0.15 -0.01 19.29
CA TYR A 240 -1.61 0.08 19.25
C TYR A 240 -2.18 0.13 20.67
N ASN A 241 -3.27 0.88 20.85
CA ASN A 241 -4.02 0.86 22.11
C ASN A 241 -4.95 -0.36 22.15
N GLU A 242 -4.98 -1.04 23.29
CA GLU A 242 -6.08 -1.95 23.63
C GLU A 242 -7.29 -1.15 24.13
N TRP A 243 -8.48 -1.56 23.70
CA TRP A 243 -9.77 -0.99 24.09
C TRP A 243 -10.61 -2.04 24.81
N THR A 244 -11.32 -1.63 25.86
CA THR A 244 -12.28 -2.43 26.62
C THR A 244 -13.66 -1.79 26.60
N PHE A 245 -14.72 -2.59 26.71
CA PHE A 245 -16.11 -2.13 26.69
C PHE A 245 -16.82 -2.60 27.96
N LEU A 246 -17.45 -1.66 28.67
CA LEU A 246 -18.04 -1.93 29.97
C LEU A 246 -19.24 -2.89 29.86
N LYS A 247 -19.34 -3.82 30.82
CA LYS A 247 -20.55 -4.59 31.09
C LYS A 247 -21.09 -4.16 32.45
N GLY A 248 -22.04 -3.22 32.45
CA GLY A 248 -22.47 -2.54 33.69
C GLY A 248 -21.49 -1.43 34.08
N LYS A 249 -21.03 -1.39 35.33
CA LYS A 249 -20.11 -0.34 35.84
C LYS A 249 -18.62 -0.70 35.75
N ASN A 250 -18.27 -1.94 35.40
CA ASN A 250 -16.90 -2.44 35.44
C ASN A 250 -16.37 -2.79 34.03
N SER A 251 -15.05 -2.64 33.83
CA SER A 251 -14.34 -3.12 32.64
C SER A 251 -14.45 -4.63 32.51
N ASP A 252 -14.76 -5.12 31.32
CA ASP A 252 -14.83 -6.55 31.03
C ASP A 252 -13.62 -6.96 30.15
N PRO A 253 -12.54 -7.51 30.74
CA PRO A 253 -11.34 -7.89 30.00
C PRO A 253 -11.60 -8.99 28.96
N THR A 254 -12.74 -9.69 29.02
CA THR A 254 -13.09 -10.72 28.04
C THR A 254 -13.51 -10.15 26.69
N ASN A 255 -13.86 -8.85 26.64
CA ASN A 255 -14.28 -8.14 25.43
C ASN A 255 -13.19 -7.22 24.86
N ASN A 256 -11.94 -7.35 25.33
CA ASN A 256 -10.85 -6.48 24.91
C ASN A 256 -10.45 -6.72 23.44
N VAL A 257 -10.24 -5.62 22.73
CA VAL A 257 -9.77 -5.63 21.34
C VAL A 257 -8.63 -4.64 21.15
N ALA A 258 -7.70 -5.00 20.27
CA ALA A 258 -6.76 -4.09 19.67
C ALA A 258 -7.44 -3.44 18.48
N VAL A 259 -7.35 -2.11 18.40
CA VAL A 259 -7.62 -1.39 17.16
C VAL A 259 -6.28 -1.15 16.49
N VAL A 260 -5.95 -2.03 15.55
CA VAL A 260 -4.75 -1.93 14.73
C VAL A 260 -5.08 -0.94 13.63
N ALA A 261 -4.54 0.26 13.72
CA ALA A 261 -4.80 1.30 12.74
C ALA A 261 -3.50 1.96 12.31
N GLU A 262 -3.33 2.17 11.02
CA GLU A 262 -2.17 2.85 10.46
C GLU A 262 -2.61 3.93 9.46
N PHE A 263 -1.79 4.97 9.29
CA PHE A 263 -2.01 6.02 8.30
C PHE A 263 -0.76 6.22 7.45
N GLN A 264 -0.96 6.29 6.13
CA GLN A 264 0.03 6.68 5.15
C GLN A 264 -0.44 7.97 4.44
N PRO A 265 0.28 9.09 4.58
CA PRO A 265 -0.07 10.32 3.89
C PRO A 265 0.34 10.28 2.41
N TYR A 266 -0.25 11.18 1.60
CA TYR A 266 0.14 11.36 0.20
C TYR A 266 1.63 11.74 0.05
N LYS A 267 2.28 11.24 -1.01
CA LYS A 267 3.72 11.36 -1.34
C LYS A 267 4.68 10.64 -0.40
N ALA A 268 4.16 9.87 0.56
CA ALA A 268 4.99 8.98 1.34
C ALA A 268 5.32 7.72 0.52
N THR A 269 6.59 7.58 0.11
CA THR A 269 7.08 6.49 -0.73
C THR A 269 7.05 5.13 -0.03
N TRP A 270 6.24 4.20 -0.52
CA TRP A 270 6.24 2.81 -0.08
C TRP A 270 7.01 1.93 -1.06
N CYS A 271 7.80 0.98 -0.57
CA CYS A 271 8.57 0.06 -1.41
C CYS A 271 8.26 -1.40 -1.09
N TRP A 272 7.83 -2.16 -2.09
CA TRP A 272 7.59 -3.61 -2.03
C TRP A 272 8.88 -4.42 -2.14
N ALA A 273 9.87 -3.85 -2.84
CA ALA A 273 11.22 -4.36 -3.03
C ALA A 273 12.16 -3.17 -3.28
N LEU A 274 13.48 -3.40 -3.22
CA LEU A 274 14.52 -2.37 -3.40
C LEU A 274 14.31 -1.43 -4.62
N ASN A 275 13.68 -1.93 -5.68
CA ASN A 275 13.46 -1.20 -6.93
C ASN A 275 11.97 -1.05 -7.29
N ASN A 276 11.04 -1.40 -6.39
CA ASN A 276 9.62 -1.30 -6.65
C ASN A 276 8.97 -0.45 -5.56
N CYS A 277 8.82 0.84 -5.85
CA CYS A 277 8.28 1.83 -4.94
C CYS A 277 7.15 2.64 -5.57
N SER A 278 6.20 3.09 -4.77
CA SER A 278 5.12 3.99 -5.13
C SER A 278 4.97 5.07 -4.06
N ASP A 279 4.94 6.34 -4.46
CA ASP A 279 4.60 7.49 -3.61
C ASP A 279 3.09 7.81 -3.64
N ARG A 280 2.31 6.99 -4.35
CA ARG A 280 0.86 7.07 -4.51
C ARG A 280 0.16 6.04 -3.63
N ARG A 281 0.40 6.10 -2.31
CA ARG A 281 -0.13 5.14 -1.32
C ARG A 281 -0.85 5.81 -0.16
N GLU A 282 -1.56 6.90 -0.43
CA GLU A 282 -2.37 7.59 0.59
C GLU A 282 -3.49 6.65 1.09
N GLU A 283 -3.47 6.21 2.34
CA GLU A 283 -4.43 5.23 2.88
C GLU A 283 -4.49 5.20 4.41
N PHE A 284 -5.64 4.78 4.95
CA PHE A 284 -5.74 4.24 6.31
C PHE A 284 -5.90 2.73 6.26
N SER A 285 -5.23 2.00 7.16
CA SER A 285 -5.53 0.60 7.45
C SER A 285 -6.23 0.52 8.81
N LEU A 286 -7.22 -0.35 8.93
CA LEU A 286 -7.95 -0.57 10.17
C LEU A 286 -8.26 -2.06 10.35
N ALA A 287 -7.92 -2.62 11.50
CA ALA A 287 -8.31 -3.97 11.89
C ALA A 287 -8.71 -4.05 13.36
N ILE A 288 -9.71 -4.89 13.63
CA ILE A 288 -10.18 -5.21 14.97
C ILE A 288 -9.75 -6.63 15.29
N SER A 289 -8.92 -6.78 16.33
CA SER A 289 -8.38 -8.08 16.76
C SER A 289 -8.57 -8.29 18.26
N PRO A 290 -9.06 -9.45 18.71
CA PRO A 290 -9.12 -9.77 20.13
C PRO A 290 -7.72 -9.84 20.74
N THR A 291 -7.55 -9.32 21.94
CA THR A 291 -6.26 -9.34 22.66
C THR A 291 -6.15 -10.46 23.67
N LYS A 292 -7.25 -10.78 24.34
CA LYS A 292 -7.31 -11.77 25.43
C LYS A 292 -8.12 -13.00 25.03
N ASN A 293 -9.41 -12.83 24.75
CA ASN A 293 -10.28 -13.93 24.32
C ASN A 293 -10.23 -14.11 22.80
N ARG A 294 -9.46 -15.10 22.31
CA ARG A 294 -9.36 -15.39 20.87
C ARG A 294 -10.69 -15.79 20.21
N ASN A 295 -11.65 -16.29 20.98
CA ASN A 295 -12.98 -16.66 20.48
C ASN A 295 -14.00 -15.52 20.54
N LEU A 296 -13.65 -14.35 21.09
CA LEU A 296 -14.58 -13.24 21.30
C LEU A 296 -15.44 -12.94 20.06
N LEU A 297 -14.80 -12.73 18.91
CA LEU A 297 -15.51 -12.38 17.67
C LEU A 297 -16.14 -13.58 16.96
N LYS A 298 -15.72 -14.80 17.31
CA LYS A 298 -16.37 -16.03 16.85
C LYS A 298 -17.70 -16.24 17.55
N GLU A 299 -17.75 -15.96 18.85
CA GLU A 299 -18.92 -16.14 19.71
C GLU A 299 -19.90 -14.96 19.61
N ASN A 300 -19.48 -13.84 19.01
CA ASN A 300 -20.24 -12.60 18.92
C ASN A 300 -20.21 -12.02 17.49
N ASP A 301 -20.76 -12.77 16.54
CA ASP A 301 -20.77 -12.40 15.11
C ASP A 301 -21.70 -11.20 14.79
N ASP A 302 -22.53 -10.79 15.74
CA ASP A 302 -23.39 -9.61 15.68
C ASP A 302 -22.68 -8.30 16.06
N TYR A 303 -21.47 -8.37 16.63
CA TYR A 303 -20.74 -7.17 17.05
C TYR A 303 -20.46 -6.24 15.87
N SER A 304 -20.62 -4.95 16.11
CA SER A 304 -20.26 -3.89 15.18
C SER A 304 -19.42 -2.85 15.91
N TYR A 305 -18.26 -2.52 15.36
CA TYR A 305 -17.38 -1.49 15.92
C TYR A 305 -17.50 -0.23 15.09
N THR A 306 -17.53 0.94 15.74
CA THR A 306 -17.37 2.23 15.06
C THR A 306 -16.12 2.91 15.58
N VAL A 307 -15.19 3.18 14.67
CA VAL A 307 -13.93 3.86 14.95
C VAL A 307 -14.03 5.26 14.35
N THR A 308 -13.91 6.28 15.21
CA THR A 308 -13.87 7.68 14.78
C THR A 308 -12.42 8.13 14.75
N ILE A 309 -11.95 8.53 13.58
CA ILE A 309 -10.57 8.90 13.30
C ILE A 309 -10.54 10.39 12.99
N ARG A 310 -9.67 11.15 13.67
CA ARG A 310 -9.26 12.47 13.19
C ARG A 310 -8.33 12.25 12.00
N ALA A 311 -8.55 12.94 10.89
CA ALA A 311 -7.74 12.85 9.68
C ALA A 311 -7.54 14.23 9.04
N PRO A 312 -6.49 14.43 8.21
CA PRO A 312 -6.36 15.63 7.39
C PRO A 312 -7.59 15.82 6.51
N LYS A 313 -8.10 17.06 6.39
CA LYS A 313 -9.23 17.37 5.51
C LYS A 313 -8.89 17.16 4.03
N ALA A 314 -7.62 17.30 3.67
CA ALA A 314 -7.12 17.02 2.33
C ALA A 314 -7.17 15.54 1.94
N PHE A 315 -7.26 14.62 2.91
CA PHE A 315 -7.42 13.19 2.61
C PHE A 315 -8.85 12.95 2.11
N GLU A 316 -9.00 12.72 0.81
CA GLU A 316 -10.27 12.33 0.20
C GLU A 316 -10.25 10.82 -0.07
N PHE A 317 -11.15 10.02 0.51
CA PHE A 317 -11.15 8.58 0.27
C PHE A 317 -11.87 8.25 -1.03
N GLY A 318 -11.20 7.47 -1.89
CA GLY A 318 -11.70 7.03 -3.18
C GLY A 318 -12.34 5.64 -3.15
N GLU A 319 -11.95 4.80 -2.20
CA GLU A 319 -12.45 3.43 -2.07
C GLU A 319 -12.25 2.91 -0.64
N VAL A 320 -13.09 1.97 -0.23
CA VAL A 320 -12.89 1.16 0.97
C VAL A 320 -13.00 -0.30 0.60
N SER A 321 -12.03 -1.13 1.00
CA SER A 321 -12.16 -2.58 0.82
C SER A 321 -11.51 -3.40 1.92
N GLY A 322 -11.87 -4.68 2.00
CA GLY A 322 -11.29 -5.62 2.94
C GLY A 322 -12.22 -6.75 3.35
N SER A 323 -11.91 -7.35 4.49
CA SER A 323 -12.64 -8.49 5.06
C SER A 323 -13.46 -8.05 6.28
N ALA A 324 -14.72 -7.68 6.04
CA ALA A 324 -15.68 -7.25 7.06
C ALA A 324 -17.11 -7.30 6.49
N LYS A 325 -18.15 -7.19 7.35
CA LYS A 325 -19.56 -6.98 6.94
C LYS A 325 -20.09 -5.69 7.54
N ARG A 326 -21.21 -5.20 6.99
CA ARG A 326 -21.93 -4.01 7.45
C ARG A 326 -21.00 -2.78 7.51
N VAL A 327 -20.19 -2.62 6.47
CA VAL A 327 -19.19 -1.55 6.43
C VAL A 327 -19.84 -0.23 6.03
N ILE A 328 -19.51 0.81 6.79
CA ILE A 328 -19.89 2.19 6.54
C ILE A 328 -18.69 3.06 6.85
N VAL A 329 -18.10 3.66 5.84
CA VAL A 329 -17.11 4.74 6.01
C VAL A 329 -17.71 6.04 5.50
N LYS A 330 -17.64 7.09 6.30
CA LYS A 330 -18.13 8.41 5.94
C LYS A 330 -17.33 9.51 6.62
N TYR A 331 -17.41 10.71 6.08
CA TYR A 331 -16.93 11.89 6.78
C TYR A 331 -17.86 12.24 7.95
N GLY A 332 -17.27 12.62 9.06
CA GLY A 332 -17.96 13.25 10.19
C GLY A 332 -17.79 14.77 10.14
N LYS A 333 -17.78 15.41 11.31
CA LYS A 333 -17.65 16.87 11.41
C LYS A 333 -16.22 17.35 11.12
N ASP A 334 -16.11 18.60 10.69
CA ASP A 334 -14.84 19.31 10.70
C ASP A 334 -14.34 19.50 12.14
N LEU A 335 -13.02 19.44 12.30
CA LEU A 335 -12.32 19.55 13.59
C LEU A 335 -11.36 20.73 13.56
N GLN A 336 -10.83 21.11 14.73
CA GLN A 336 -9.81 22.16 14.81
C GLN A 336 -8.55 21.75 14.04
N SER A 337 -7.90 22.73 13.40
CA SER A 337 -6.62 22.49 12.74
C SER A 337 -5.54 22.09 13.75
N VAL A 338 -4.67 21.18 13.34
CA VAL A 338 -3.51 20.73 14.13
C VAL A 338 -2.25 21.06 13.36
N GLY A 339 -1.36 21.86 13.93
CA GLY A 339 -0.11 22.26 13.25
C GLY A 339 -0.33 22.96 11.91
N GLY A 340 -1.42 23.74 11.77
CA GLY A 340 -1.79 24.39 10.51
C GLY A 340 -2.52 23.50 9.50
N VAL A 341 -2.64 22.19 9.76
CA VAL A 341 -3.37 21.26 8.90
C VAL A 341 -4.84 21.21 9.32
N ALA A 342 -5.75 21.57 8.41
CA ALA A 342 -7.18 21.40 8.63
C ALA A 342 -7.53 19.92 8.82
N THR A 343 -8.35 19.58 9.81
CA THR A 343 -8.71 18.19 10.11
C THR A 343 -10.22 17.97 10.12
N ARG A 344 -10.64 16.71 9.93
CA ARG A 344 -12.04 16.26 9.99
C ARG A 344 -12.14 14.85 10.55
N GLU A 345 -13.34 14.45 10.93
CA GLU A 345 -13.64 13.06 11.29
C GLU A 345 -13.77 12.17 10.04
N ILE A 346 -13.20 10.97 10.11
CA ILE A 346 -13.58 9.80 9.32
C ILE A 346 -14.20 8.81 10.30
N ILE A 347 -15.44 8.42 10.05
CA ILE A 347 -16.19 7.49 10.90
C ILE A 347 -16.30 6.17 10.13
N ALA A 348 -15.65 5.13 10.65
CA ALA A 348 -15.63 3.80 10.07
C ALA A 348 -16.39 2.82 10.98
N THR A 349 -17.56 2.38 10.53
CA THR A 349 -18.32 1.29 11.15
C THR A 349 -18.04 -0.01 10.39
N LEU A 350 -17.68 -1.07 11.10
CA LEU A 350 -17.38 -2.38 10.52
C LEU A 350 -17.69 -3.50 11.50
N SER A 351 -18.16 -4.63 10.97
CA SER A 351 -18.44 -5.83 11.75
C SER A 351 -17.50 -6.97 11.37
N PRO A 352 -17.00 -7.74 12.35
CA PRO A 352 -16.17 -8.90 12.09
C PRO A 352 -16.92 -10.01 11.36
N MET A 353 -16.16 -10.87 10.68
CA MET A 353 -16.71 -12.03 9.98
C MET A 353 -15.73 -13.19 9.91
N ALA A 354 -16.28 -14.40 9.79
CA ALA A 354 -15.50 -15.59 9.54
C ALA A 354 -14.85 -15.51 8.14
N THR A 355 -13.53 -15.65 8.08
CA THR A 355 -12.76 -15.71 6.84
C THR A 355 -11.90 -16.96 6.84
N ALA A 356 -12.07 -17.81 5.84
CA ALA A 356 -11.26 -19.00 5.63
C ALA A 356 -9.83 -18.60 5.22
N ARG A 357 -8.81 -19.26 5.79
CA ARG A 357 -7.40 -18.95 5.53
C ARG A 357 -6.64 -20.20 5.10
N GLY A 358 -5.79 -20.08 4.09
CA GLY A 358 -4.91 -21.14 3.62
C GLY A 358 -4.35 -20.83 2.24
N GLY A 359 -3.08 -21.16 1.99
CA GLY A 359 -2.40 -20.83 0.74
C GLY A 359 -1.98 -19.36 0.61
N THR A 360 -1.65 -18.94 -0.61
CA THR A 360 -1.20 -17.57 -0.97
C THR A 360 -2.05 -17.01 -2.12
N PRO A 361 -1.98 -15.69 -2.42
CA PRO A 361 -2.71 -15.12 -3.55
C PRO A 361 -2.43 -15.82 -4.89
N THR A 362 -1.22 -16.33 -5.10
CA THR A 362 -0.78 -17.01 -6.33
C THR A 362 -0.99 -18.52 -6.28
N LYS A 363 -1.13 -19.11 -5.09
CA LYS A 363 -1.33 -20.55 -4.88
C LYS A 363 -2.33 -20.78 -3.75
N MET A 364 -3.60 -20.61 -4.09
CA MET A 364 -4.68 -20.80 -3.13
C MET A 364 -4.82 -22.27 -2.74
N ALA A 365 -5.01 -22.55 -1.45
CA ALA A 365 -5.26 -23.91 -0.98
C ALA A 365 -6.69 -24.34 -1.35
N GLU A 366 -6.89 -25.60 -1.68
CA GLU A 366 -8.24 -26.14 -1.91
C GLU A 366 -9.06 -26.14 -0.61
N LYS A 367 -8.42 -26.52 0.50
CA LYS A 367 -9.00 -26.57 1.84
C LYS A 367 -8.30 -25.59 2.76
N ALA A 368 -9.09 -24.87 3.56
CA ALA A 368 -8.56 -23.93 4.55
C ALA A 368 -7.87 -24.64 5.71
N ASP A 369 -6.77 -24.05 6.19
CA ASP A 369 -6.04 -24.49 7.38
C ASP A 369 -6.74 -24.01 8.66
N SER A 370 -7.37 -22.83 8.59
CA SER A 370 -8.05 -22.21 9.74
C SER A 370 -9.14 -21.22 9.32
N ILE A 371 -9.92 -20.75 10.29
CA ILE A 371 -10.86 -19.64 10.15
C ILE A 371 -10.44 -18.52 11.10
N SER A 372 -10.31 -17.30 10.56
CA SER A 372 -10.15 -16.09 11.37
C SER A 372 -11.48 -15.35 11.50
N TYR A 373 -11.70 -14.67 12.62
CA TYR A 373 -12.97 -13.99 12.93
C TYR A 373 -12.81 -12.48 13.14
N GLY A 374 -11.75 -11.88 12.61
CA GLY A 374 -11.49 -10.44 12.71
C GLY A 374 -12.32 -9.60 11.74
N ALA A 375 -12.09 -8.29 11.79
CA ALA A 375 -12.47 -7.36 10.73
C ALA A 375 -11.21 -6.62 10.29
N ASN A 376 -11.01 -6.43 8.99
CA ASN A 376 -9.97 -5.56 8.46
C ASN A 376 -10.46 -4.83 7.22
N ILE A 377 -10.19 -3.52 7.14
CA ILE A 377 -10.47 -2.69 5.97
C ILE A 377 -9.29 -1.77 5.68
N TRP A 378 -9.16 -1.41 4.42
CA TRP A 378 -8.38 -0.29 3.93
C TRP A 378 -9.32 0.81 3.48
N ILE A 379 -8.97 2.05 3.80
CA ILE A 379 -9.64 3.26 3.31
C ILE A 379 -8.61 3.94 2.43
N TYR A 380 -8.71 3.74 1.12
CA TYR A 380 -7.75 4.27 0.17
C TYR A 380 -8.10 5.70 -0.21
N GLY A 381 -7.11 6.58 -0.16
CA GLY A 381 -7.21 7.96 -0.65
C GLY A 381 -7.35 8.02 -2.17
N GLN A 382 -7.89 9.11 -2.70
CA GLN A 382 -7.97 9.33 -4.15
C GLN A 382 -6.59 9.40 -4.83
N ASN A 383 -5.55 9.73 -4.05
CA ASN A 383 -4.16 9.74 -4.49
C ASN A 383 -3.49 8.35 -4.41
N ASN A 384 -4.23 7.31 -4.02
CA ASN A 384 -3.74 5.94 -4.04
C ASN A 384 -3.81 5.35 -5.47
N ASP A 385 -2.78 4.62 -5.89
CA ASP A 385 -2.76 3.95 -7.19
C ASP A 385 -3.78 2.81 -7.29
N VAL A 386 -4.10 2.16 -6.17
CA VAL A 386 -5.12 1.10 -6.06
C VAL A 386 -6.47 1.55 -6.62
N VAL A 387 -6.88 2.78 -6.35
CA VAL A 387 -8.20 3.27 -6.72
C VAL A 387 -8.31 3.68 -8.19
N ASP A 388 -7.19 3.72 -8.94
CA ASP A 388 -7.20 4.16 -10.33
C ASP A 388 -8.02 3.23 -11.22
N ALA A 389 -8.00 1.92 -10.93
CA ALA A 389 -8.70 0.92 -11.72
C ALA A 389 -10.23 1.02 -11.65
N LEU A 390 -10.78 1.71 -10.63
CA LEU A 390 -12.20 2.06 -10.55
C LEU A 390 -12.62 3.20 -11.49
N GLY A 391 -11.66 3.90 -12.09
CA GLY A 391 -11.89 5.08 -12.92
C GLY A 391 -12.40 6.28 -12.12
N ALA A 392 -12.52 7.43 -12.80
CA ALA A 392 -12.88 8.70 -12.15
C ALA A 392 -14.23 8.63 -11.40
N CYS A 393 -15.23 7.96 -11.99
CA CYS A 393 -16.55 7.84 -11.38
C CYS A 393 -16.57 6.96 -10.12
N GLY A 394 -15.80 5.86 -10.10
CA GLY A 394 -15.79 4.92 -8.98
C GLY A 394 -15.10 5.48 -7.73
N LYS A 395 -14.27 6.52 -7.90
CA LYS A 395 -13.66 7.26 -6.77
C LYS A 395 -14.64 8.20 -6.07
N ILE A 396 -15.76 8.55 -6.71
CA ILE A 396 -16.68 9.58 -6.22
C ILE A 396 -17.42 9.08 -4.98
N GLY A 397 -17.14 9.70 -3.84
CA GLY A 397 -17.82 9.38 -2.57
C GLY A 397 -17.36 8.06 -1.93
N GLY A 398 -16.36 7.38 -2.48
CA GLY A 398 -15.76 6.18 -1.90
C GLY A 398 -16.64 4.94 -2.02
N VAL A 399 -16.53 4.20 -3.13
CA VAL A 399 -17.19 2.88 -3.25
C VAL A 399 -16.60 1.94 -2.20
N GLN A 400 -17.47 1.22 -1.49
CA GLN A 400 -17.05 0.34 -0.39
C GLN A 400 -17.33 -1.11 -0.77
N VAL A 401 -16.29 -1.93 -0.86
CA VAL A 401 -16.31 -3.31 -1.36
C VAL A 401 -15.69 -4.25 -0.33
N VAL A 402 -16.52 -5.00 0.39
CA VAL A 402 -16.02 -5.92 1.43
C VAL A 402 -16.56 -7.34 1.24
N SER A 403 -15.79 -8.33 1.65
CA SER A 403 -16.12 -9.75 1.43
C SER A 403 -15.60 -10.65 2.55
N ASN A 404 -16.02 -11.91 2.59
CA ASN A 404 -15.39 -12.93 3.45
C ASN A 404 -14.24 -13.68 2.76
N ALA A 405 -13.65 -13.10 1.71
CA ALA A 405 -12.48 -13.66 1.04
C ALA A 405 -11.20 -13.31 1.80
N MET A 406 -10.20 -14.20 1.71
CA MET A 406 -8.88 -13.94 2.27
C MET A 406 -8.13 -12.87 1.48
N HIS A 407 -8.27 -12.89 0.16
CA HIS A 407 -7.73 -11.91 -0.75
C HIS A 407 -8.83 -11.43 -1.68
N SER A 408 -8.93 -10.13 -1.85
CA SER A 408 -9.64 -9.51 -2.97
C SER A 408 -8.60 -8.81 -3.83
N LEU A 409 -8.73 -8.93 -5.16
CA LEU A 409 -8.13 -7.89 -6.00
C LEU A 409 -9.00 -6.65 -5.89
N ASP A 410 -8.34 -5.50 -5.99
CA ASP A 410 -8.99 -4.20 -5.92
C ASP A 410 -10.09 -4.10 -6.98
N PRO A 411 -11.23 -3.49 -6.64
CA PRO A 411 -12.37 -3.42 -7.56
C PRO A 411 -11.99 -2.61 -8.80
N THR A 412 -12.45 -3.04 -9.97
CA THR A 412 -12.13 -2.39 -11.24
C THR A 412 -13.39 -2.04 -12.00
N TRP A 413 -13.37 -0.93 -12.75
CA TRP A 413 -14.44 -0.60 -13.68
C TRP A 413 -14.20 -1.29 -15.02
N ASP A 414 -15.11 -2.17 -15.41
CA ASP A 414 -15.13 -2.76 -16.74
C ASP A 414 -16.09 -1.97 -17.63
N GLU A 415 -15.52 -1.15 -18.51
CA GLU A 415 -16.27 -0.31 -19.44
C GLU A 415 -17.11 -1.13 -20.43
N ALA A 416 -16.60 -2.27 -20.89
CA ALA A 416 -17.29 -3.10 -21.90
C ALA A 416 -18.53 -3.79 -21.31
N ALA A 417 -18.45 -4.22 -20.05
CA ALA A 417 -19.58 -4.81 -19.33
C ALA A 417 -20.45 -3.76 -18.63
N GLU A 418 -20.00 -2.51 -18.55
CA GLU A 418 -20.55 -1.46 -17.69
C GLU A 418 -20.77 -1.99 -16.27
N ALA A 419 -19.72 -2.53 -15.66
CA ALA A 419 -19.82 -3.21 -14.37
C ALA A 419 -18.59 -3.01 -13.51
N ILE A 420 -18.77 -3.02 -12.19
CA ILE A 420 -17.64 -3.14 -11.26
C ILE A 420 -17.28 -4.62 -11.15
N ALA A 421 -16.04 -4.96 -11.51
CA ALA A 421 -15.50 -6.30 -11.39
C ALA A 421 -14.70 -6.44 -10.08
N VAL A 422 -15.05 -7.44 -9.29
CA VAL A 422 -14.37 -7.80 -8.05
C VAL A 422 -13.90 -9.25 -8.15
N ARG A 423 -12.60 -9.49 -8.04
CA ARG A 423 -12.03 -10.84 -8.02
C ARG A 423 -11.74 -11.23 -6.57
N LEU A 424 -12.25 -12.39 -6.17
CA LEU A 424 -12.09 -12.91 -4.82
C LEU A 424 -11.26 -14.20 -4.85
N SER A 425 -10.37 -14.37 -3.89
CA SER A 425 -9.55 -15.56 -3.73
C SER A 425 -9.47 -15.97 -2.26
N THR A 426 -9.87 -17.21 -2.01
CA THR A 426 -9.90 -17.85 -0.69
C THR A 426 -10.11 -19.35 -0.91
N PRO A 427 -9.82 -20.23 0.07
CA PRO A 427 -10.02 -21.66 -0.11
C PRO A 427 -11.45 -22.07 -0.44
N HIS A 428 -11.60 -23.12 -1.27
CA HIS A 428 -12.89 -23.67 -1.68
C HIS A 428 -13.62 -24.37 -0.52
N LEU A 429 -12.87 -25.08 0.32
CA LEU A 429 -13.37 -25.86 1.43
C LEU A 429 -12.96 -25.25 2.77
N LEU A 430 -13.85 -25.35 3.75
CA LEU A 430 -13.58 -25.03 5.16
C LEU A 430 -12.69 -26.12 5.81
N PRO A 431 -12.13 -25.89 7.02
CA PRO A 431 -11.28 -26.88 7.69
C PRO A 431 -11.98 -28.22 7.98
N ASP A 432 -13.30 -28.23 8.08
CA ASP A 432 -14.10 -29.46 8.25
C ASP A 432 -14.40 -30.19 6.92
N GLY A 433 -14.03 -29.61 5.77
CA GLY A 433 -14.27 -30.14 4.43
C GLY A 433 -15.61 -29.72 3.81
N SER A 434 -16.43 -28.94 4.50
CA SER A 434 -17.65 -28.35 3.92
C SER A 434 -17.32 -27.22 2.94
N VAL A 435 -18.26 -26.90 2.04
CA VAL A 435 -18.07 -25.84 1.04
C VAL A 435 -18.02 -24.47 1.71
N ASN A 436 -16.99 -23.69 1.38
CA ASN A 436 -16.88 -22.30 1.79
C ASN A 436 -17.80 -21.43 0.95
N VAL A 437 -18.75 -20.76 1.60
CA VAL A 437 -19.78 -19.96 0.93
C VAL A 437 -19.38 -18.49 0.90
N GLY A 438 -19.51 -17.89 -0.27
CA GLY A 438 -19.16 -16.52 -0.57
C GLY A 438 -20.15 -15.49 -0.05
N TYR A 439 -19.57 -14.37 0.37
CA TYR A 439 -20.23 -13.13 0.78
C TYR A 439 -19.50 -11.96 0.12
N LEU A 440 -20.24 -11.09 -0.55
CA LEU A 440 -19.77 -9.82 -1.09
C LEU A 440 -20.79 -8.73 -0.73
N GLU A 441 -20.31 -7.62 -0.20
CA GLU A 441 -21.09 -6.44 0.14
C GLU A 441 -20.48 -5.23 -0.57
N ILE A 442 -21.32 -4.52 -1.33
CA ILE A 442 -20.93 -3.30 -2.01
C ILE A 442 -21.88 -2.19 -1.61
N ARG A 443 -21.31 -1.09 -1.11
CA ARG A 443 -22.00 0.16 -0.89
C ARG A 443 -21.62 1.14 -1.97
N MET A 444 -22.62 1.55 -2.74
CA MET A 444 -22.48 2.43 -3.88
C MET A 444 -23.02 3.82 -3.54
N PRO A 445 -22.17 4.86 -3.47
CA PRO A 445 -22.64 6.24 -3.33
C PRO A 445 -23.53 6.65 -4.51
N ARG A 446 -24.59 7.44 -4.25
CA ARG A 446 -25.48 7.97 -5.32
C ARG A 446 -24.70 8.67 -6.43
N ALA A 447 -23.72 9.48 -6.06
CA ALA A 447 -22.92 10.25 -7.03
C ALA A 447 -22.08 9.33 -7.93
N ALA A 448 -21.50 8.25 -7.39
CA ALA A 448 -20.82 7.24 -8.20
C ALA A 448 -21.80 6.51 -9.11
N ALA A 449 -22.97 6.06 -8.61
CA ALA A 449 -23.99 5.39 -9.42
C ALA A 449 -24.49 6.25 -10.59
N LEU A 450 -24.73 7.54 -10.32
CA LEU A 450 -25.14 8.51 -11.34
C LEU A 450 -24.02 8.73 -12.37
N CYS A 451 -22.76 8.76 -11.95
CA CYS A 451 -21.63 8.92 -12.86
C CYS A 451 -21.44 7.69 -13.75
N MET A 452 -21.39 6.49 -13.15
CA MET A 452 -21.06 5.21 -13.80
C MET A 452 -22.19 4.68 -14.69
N TRP A 453 -23.43 4.66 -14.17
CA TRP A 453 -24.57 4.01 -14.85
C TRP A 453 -25.67 4.97 -15.27
N LYS A 454 -25.53 6.28 -15.00
CA LYS A 454 -26.60 7.28 -15.21
C LYS A 454 -27.89 6.90 -14.47
N VAL A 455 -27.74 6.23 -13.33
CA VAL A 455 -28.84 5.75 -12.49
C VAL A 455 -29.01 6.69 -11.30
N ASP A 456 -30.24 7.17 -11.11
CA ASP A 456 -30.62 7.89 -9.90
C ASP A 456 -31.27 6.92 -8.90
N LEU A 457 -30.69 6.84 -7.70
CA LEU A 457 -31.14 5.94 -6.63
C LEU A 457 -32.55 6.24 -6.08
N ASP A 458 -33.17 7.36 -6.45
CA ASP A 458 -34.56 7.66 -6.08
C ASP A 458 -35.60 6.81 -6.85
N GLY A 459 -35.21 6.12 -7.91
CA GLY A 459 -36.10 5.24 -8.68
C GLY A 459 -36.12 3.76 -8.26
N SER A 460 -36.82 2.93 -9.04
CA SER A 460 -36.81 1.47 -8.88
C SER A 460 -35.51 0.88 -9.42
N ILE A 461 -34.53 0.73 -8.53
CA ILE A 461 -33.20 0.20 -8.87
C ILE A 461 -33.17 -1.32 -8.77
N LYS A 462 -32.54 -1.94 -9.76
CA LYS A 462 -32.18 -3.36 -9.79
C LYS A 462 -30.67 -3.51 -9.82
N ALA A 463 -30.13 -4.24 -8.85
CA ALA A 463 -28.75 -4.71 -8.87
C ALA A 463 -28.67 -6.10 -9.51
N THR A 464 -27.64 -6.30 -10.33
CA THR A 464 -27.32 -7.59 -10.95
C THR A 464 -25.88 -7.95 -10.66
N VAL A 465 -25.62 -9.24 -10.44
CA VAL A 465 -24.28 -9.78 -10.19
C VAL A 465 -24.07 -10.96 -11.10
N ASN A 466 -23.13 -10.81 -12.04
CA ASN A 466 -22.72 -11.89 -12.93
C ASN A 466 -21.44 -12.51 -12.39
N ILE A 467 -21.43 -13.82 -12.20
CA ILE A 467 -20.30 -14.55 -11.62
C ILE A 467 -19.65 -15.38 -12.70
N THR A 468 -18.33 -15.33 -12.77
CA THR A 468 -17.51 -16.11 -13.69
C THR A 468 -16.34 -16.73 -12.93
N TYR A 469 -15.86 -17.87 -13.41
CA TYR A 469 -14.77 -18.62 -12.80
C TYR A 469 -13.64 -18.82 -13.79
N GLU A 470 -12.40 -18.81 -13.31
CA GLU A 470 -11.20 -18.95 -14.15
C GLU A 470 -11.07 -20.35 -14.77
N ASP A 471 -11.63 -21.37 -14.10
CA ASP A 471 -11.67 -22.75 -14.59
C ASP A 471 -12.75 -22.98 -15.67
N GLY A 472 -13.52 -21.95 -16.03
CA GLY A 472 -14.60 -22.04 -17.00
C GLY A 472 -15.83 -22.80 -16.51
N SER A 473 -15.91 -23.09 -15.20
CA SER A 473 -17.07 -23.74 -14.59
C SER A 473 -18.34 -22.89 -14.71
N SER A 474 -19.49 -23.55 -14.55
CA SER A 474 -20.79 -22.88 -14.68
C SER A 474 -20.95 -21.79 -13.61
N PRO A 475 -21.45 -20.59 -13.96
CA PRO A 475 -21.74 -19.53 -13.00
C PRO A 475 -22.58 -20.03 -11.83
N SER A 476 -22.20 -19.68 -10.60
CA SER A 476 -23.02 -19.96 -9.43
C SER A 476 -24.23 -19.04 -9.39
N ILE A 477 -25.36 -19.54 -8.88
CA ILE A 477 -26.51 -18.71 -8.56
C ILE A 477 -26.24 -18.06 -7.19
N ALA A 478 -25.89 -16.77 -7.19
CA ALA A 478 -25.85 -16.00 -5.96
C ALA A 478 -27.20 -15.34 -5.69
N THR A 479 -27.58 -15.28 -4.41
CA THR A 479 -28.67 -14.39 -3.96
C THR A 479 -28.15 -12.97 -4.03
N VAL A 480 -28.92 -12.08 -4.67
CA VAL A 480 -28.57 -10.66 -4.80
C VAL A 480 -29.68 -9.84 -4.17
N ASN A 481 -29.34 -9.14 -3.08
CA ASN A 481 -30.24 -8.21 -2.42
C ASN A 481 -29.71 -6.80 -2.60
N GLY A 482 -30.51 -5.94 -3.25
CA GLY A 482 -30.24 -4.52 -3.39
C GLY A 482 -31.23 -3.69 -2.58
N LYS A 483 -30.75 -2.70 -1.84
CA LYS A 483 -31.64 -1.72 -1.19
C LYS A 483 -30.95 -0.37 -1.04
N ARG A 484 -31.74 0.69 -1.15
CA ARG A 484 -31.29 2.03 -0.80
C ARG A 484 -31.17 2.18 0.72
N ILE A 485 -30.09 2.81 1.19
CA ILE A 485 -29.89 3.21 2.58
C ILE A 485 -29.37 4.64 2.59
N GLY A 486 -30.21 5.61 2.96
CA GLY A 486 -29.85 7.02 2.85
C GLY A 486 -29.54 7.40 1.41
N ASP A 487 -28.36 7.98 1.18
CA ASP A 487 -27.87 8.34 -0.16
C ASP A 487 -27.06 7.25 -0.85
N ASP A 488 -26.95 6.06 -0.25
CA ASP A 488 -26.21 4.95 -0.83
C ASP A 488 -27.15 3.84 -1.29
N TYR A 489 -26.65 3.02 -2.22
CA TYR A 489 -27.27 1.75 -2.57
C TYR A 489 -26.41 0.60 -2.04
N LEU A 490 -26.99 -0.23 -1.17
CA LEU A 490 -26.34 -1.41 -0.62
C LEU A 490 -26.69 -2.63 -1.45
N ILE A 491 -25.68 -3.39 -1.85
CA ILE A 491 -25.80 -4.62 -2.64
C ILE A 491 -25.10 -5.72 -1.85
N ILE A 492 -25.82 -6.79 -1.55
CA ILE A 492 -25.28 -7.97 -0.88
C ILE A 492 -25.46 -9.16 -1.81
N SER A 493 -24.37 -9.85 -2.12
CA SER A 493 -24.34 -11.08 -2.88
C SER A 493 -23.84 -12.24 -2.03
N THR A 494 -24.61 -13.31 -1.91
CA THR A 494 -24.26 -14.49 -1.11
C THR A 494 -24.56 -15.81 -1.81
N GLY A 495 -23.92 -16.88 -1.39
CA GLY A 495 -24.25 -18.25 -1.85
C GLY A 495 -23.40 -18.76 -3.02
N PHE A 496 -22.48 -17.95 -3.55
CA PHE A 496 -21.51 -18.42 -4.54
C PHE A 496 -20.40 -19.25 -3.87
N HIS A 497 -19.78 -20.17 -4.61
CA HIS A 497 -18.62 -20.92 -4.10
C HIS A 497 -17.31 -20.23 -4.47
N TYR A 498 -16.27 -20.54 -3.71
CA TYR A 498 -14.93 -20.03 -3.93
C TYR A 498 -14.10 -20.95 -4.82
N SER A 499 -13.90 -20.55 -6.07
CA SER A 499 -13.00 -21.17 -7.06
C SER A 499 -12.38 -20.07 -7.92
N SER A 500 -11.80 -19.05 -7.27
CA SER A 500 -11.35 -17.79 -7.88
C SER A 500 -12.44 -17.04 -8.67
N PRO A 501 -13.62 -16.72 -8.08
CA PRO A 501 -14.68 -16.04 -8.79
C PRO A 501 -14.32 -14.59 -9.13
N THR A 502 -14.77 -14.15 -10.31
CA THR A 502 -14.91 -12.74 -10.67
C THR A 502 -16.40 -12.38 -10.69
N LEU A 503 -16.80 -11.45 -9.82
CA LEU A 503 -18.15 -10.93 -9.70
C LEU A 503 -18.25 -9.58 -10.41
N ARG A 504 -19.16 -9.46 -11.37
CA ARG A 504 -19.42 -8.25 -12.15
C ARG A 504 -20.75 -7.66 -11.73
N LEU A 505 -20.69 -6.50 -11.10
CA LEU A 505 -21.82 -5.82 -10.50
C LEU A 505 -22.34 -4.69 -11.38
N LYS A 506 -23.65 -4.62 -11.58
CA LYS A 506 -24.28 -3.55 -12.36
C LYS A 506 -25.57 -3.08 -11.72
N LEU A 507 -25.76 -1.76 -11.69
CA LEU A 507 -27.04 -1.12 -11.36
C LEU A 507 -27.82 -0.77 -12.61
N SER A 508 -29.14 -0.88 -12.53
CA SER A 508 -30.08 -0.49 -13.58
C SER A 508 -31.34 0.09 -12.95
N GLN A 509 -32.04 0.95 -13.69
CA GLN A 509 -33.28 1.59 -13.27
C GLN A 509 -34.36 1.32 -14.31
N ASP A 510 -35.54 0.87 -13.89
CA ASP A 510 -36.68 0.77 -14.79
C ASP A 510 -37.10 2.22 -15.19
N ASN A 511 -37.12 2.50 -16.50
CA ASN A 511 -37.33 3.83 -17.10
C ASN A 511 -36.21 4.87 -16.85
N ALA A 512 -34.97 4.54 -17.22
CA ALA A 512 -33.92 5.55 -17.32
C ALA A 512 -34.36 6.68 -18.27
N VAL A 513 -34.48 7.90 -17.73
CA VAL A 513 -34.78 9.11 -18.50
C VAL A 513 -33.64 9.33 -19.48
N LYS A 514 -33.93 9.19 -20.79
CA LYS A 514 -33.03 9.71 -21.84
C LYS A 514 -32.90 11.22 -21.64
N PRO A 515 -31.68 11.79 -21.64
CA PRO A 515 -31.53 13.23 -21.66
C PRO A 515 -32.24 13.81 -22.88
N ALA A 516 -33.07 14.82 -22.67
CA ALA A 516 -33.57 15.66 -23.74
C ALA A 516 -32.40 16.48 -24.28
N ASP A 517 -32.00 16.21 -25.53
CA ASP A 517 -31.21 17.16 -26.31
C ASP A 517 -32.05 18.42 -26.52
N ASN A 518 -31.80 19.45 -25.74
CA ASN A 518 -32.28 20.80 -26.03
C ASN A 518 -31.07 21.67 -26.39
N SER A 519 -30.56 21.45 -27.61
CA SER A 519 -29.85 22.50 -28.34
C SER A 519 -30.90 23.42 -28.95
N ALA A 520 -30.86 24.69 -28.56
CA ALA A 520 -31.73 25.72 -29.09
C ALA A 520 -31.40 26.00 -30.57
N SER A 521 -32.40 25.94 -31.46
CA SER A 521 -32.51 26.86 -32.59
C SER A 521 -33.92 26.84 -33.19
N SER A 522 -34.37 28.05 -33.52
CA SER A 522 -35.65 28.45 -34.05
C SER A 522 -35.97 27.95 -35.47
N GLN A 523 -37.26 28.03 -35.78
CA GLN A 523 -37.90 28.28 -37.08
C GLN A 523 -38.17 27.15 -38.09
N SER A 524 -39.49 26.91 -38.21
CA SER A 524 -40.32 26.98 -39.43
C SER A 524 -40.41 25.81 -40.41
N GLU A 525 -41.68 25.55 -40.74
CA GLU A 525 -42.28 24.61 -41.70
C GLU A 525 -41.64 24.59 -43.10
N SER A 526 -41.59 23.41 -43.73
CA SER A 526 -42.39 23.09 -44.92
C SER A 526 -42.01 21.74 -45.57
N LYS A 527 -42.95 21.22 -46.37
CA LYS A 527 -43.03 19.90 -46.97
C LYS A 527 -42.01 19.63 -48.10
N ASN A 528 -41.75 18.32 -48.27
CA ASN A 528 -41.82 17.53 -49.51
C ASN A 528 -40.51 16.95 -50.12
N GLU A 529 -40.64 15.64 -50.45
CA GLU A 529 -40.05 14.86 -51.56
C GLU A 529 -38.58 14.35 -51.59
N ASN A 530 -38.49 13.01 -51.49
CA ASN A 530 -37.82 12.03 -52.37
C ASN A 530 -36.30 12.07 -52.71
N LYS A 531 -35.62 11.04 -52.16
CA LYS A 531 -34.91 9.93 -52.87
C LYS A 531 -33.36 9.88 -52.80
N ALA A 532 -32.93 8.74 -52.21
CA ALA A 532 -31.74 7.91 -52.45
C ALA A 532 -30.35 8.30 -51.91
N SER A 533 -29.89 7.54 -50.90
CA SER A 533 -28.60 6.81 -50.89
C SER A 533 -28.62 5.73 -49.78
N ALA A 534 -28.11 4.53 -50.08
CA ALA A 534 -28.08 3.32 -49.23
C ALA A 534 -26.68 3.12 -48.59
N PRO A 535 -26.47 2.14 -47.67
CA PRO A 535 -27.26 1.80 -46.48
C PRO A 535 -26.38 1.79 -45.20
N ALA A 536 -26.86 2.42 -44.12
CA ALA A 536 -26.28 2.25 -42.78
C ALA A 536 -26.72 0.91 -42.18
N VAL A 537 -25.75 0.12 -41.70
CA VAL A 537 -25.96 -1.19 -41.08
C VAL A 537 -26.76 -1.03 -39.79
N ALA A 538 -28.03 -1.42 -39.82
CA ALA A 538 -28.90 -1.42 -38.65
C ALA A 538 -28.43 -2.46 -37.61
N PRO A 539 -28.47 -2.14 -36.30
CA PRO A 539 -28.16 -3.11 -35.25
C PRO A 539 -29.19 -4.25 -35.29
N LYS A 540 -28.70 -5.48 -35.48
CA LYS A 540 -29.55 -6.68 -35.59
C LYS A 540 -30.25 -6.92 -34.25
N LYS A 541 -31.59 -6.82 -34.26
CA LYS A 541 -32.45 -7.06 -33.10
C LYS A 541 -32.24 -8.49 -32.57
N ILE A 542 -31.80 -8.62 -31.32
CA ILE A 542 -31.71 -9.89 -30.61
C ILE A 542 -33.14 -10.35 -30.30
N LYS A 543 -33.49 -11.56 -30.75
CA LYS A 543 -34.77 -12.21 -30.46
C LYS A 543 -34.58 -13.19 -29.31
N VAL A 544 -35.59 -13.30 -28.45
CA VAL A 544 -35.64 -14.27 -27.36
C VAL A 544 -36.76 -15.26 -27.64
N ILE A 545 -36.47 -16.56 -27.65
CA ILE A 545 -37.44 -17.64 -27.84
C ILE A 545 -37.56 -18.49 -26.58
N ASN A 546 -38.75 -19.03 -26.34
CA ASN A 546 -38.97 -20.02 -25.30
C ASN A 546 -38.89 -21.42 -25.91
N CYS A 547 -38.06 -22.27 -25.33
CA CYS A 547 -37.84 -23.64 -25.74
C CYS A 547 -38.35 -24.57 -24.64
N VAL A 548 -39.26 -25.48 -24.98
CA VAL A 548 -39.93 -26.37 -24.03
C VAL A 548 -39.60 -27.84 -24.29
N LYS A 549 -39.33 -28.60 -23.23
CA LYS A 549 -39.15 -30.07 -23.27
C LYS A 549 -39.91 -30.68 -22.09
N GLY A 550 -41.10 -31.22 -22.36
CA GLY A 550 -42.02 -31.63 -21.30
C GLY A 550 -42.43 -30.44 -20.42
N LYS A 551 -42.21 -30.53 -19.10
CA LYS A 551 -42.46 -29.42 -18.15
C LYS A 551 -41.30 -28.41 -18.05
N LEU A 552 -40.16 -28.67 -18.68
CA LEU A 552 -38.98 -27.80 -18.61
C LEU A 552 -39.07 -26.69 -19.66
N THR A 553 -38.95 -25.43 -19.25
CA THR A 553 -38.91 -24.25 -20.14
C THR A 553 -37.55 -23.56 -20.06
N ARG A 554 -36.96 -23.20 -21.21
CA ARG A 554 -35.69 -22.47 -21.32
C ARG A 554 -35.84 -21.26 -22.23
N LYS A 555 -35.29 -20.11 -21.86
CA LYS A 555 -35.22 -18.92 -22.71
C LYS A 555 -33.88 -18.88 -23.45
N ILE A 556 -33.91 -18.72 -24.77
CA ILE A 556 -32.73 -18.62 -25.62
C ILE A 556 -32.75 -17.28 -26.35
N SER A 557 -31.70 -16.47 -26.17
CA SER A 557 -31.53 -15.16 -26.81
C SER A 557 -30.47 -15.25 -27.90
N GLY A 558 -30.73 -14.66 -29.07
CA GLY A 558 -29.75 -14.60 -30.15
C GLY A 558 -30.24 -13.79 -31.34
N ILE A 559 -29.37 -13.59 -32.33
CA ILE A 559 -29.73 -12.91 -33.59
C ILE A 559 -30.67 -13.79 -34.43
N SER A 560 -30.53 -15.12 -34.31
CA SER A 560 -31.45 -16.12 -34.88
C SER A 560 -31.44 -17.37 -33.97
N PRO A 561 -32.05 -17.30 -32.77
CA PRO A 561 -31.97 -18.37 -31.80
C PRO A 561 -32.74 -19.62 -32.29
N LYS A 562 -32.22 -20.80 -31.99
CA LYS A 562 -32.88 -22.10 -32.23
C LYS A 562 -32.94 -22.89 -30.93
N CYS A 563 -33.98 -23.68 -30.76
CA CYS A 563 -34.10 -24.53 -29.58
C CYS A 563 -33.10 -25.70 -29.61
N PRO A 564 -32.45 -26.02 -28.47
CA PRO A 564 -31.55 -27.16 -28.37
C PRO A 564 -32.26 -28.47 -28.74
N LYS A 565 -31.49 -29.47 -29.20
CA LYS A 565 -32.04 -30.77 -29.62
C LYS A 565 -32.90 -31.39 -28.51
N GLY A 566 -34.18 -31.63 -28.83
CA GLY A 566 -35.18 -32.17 -27.89
C GLY A 566 -36.04 -31.11 -27.18
N TYR A 567 -35.86 -29.81 -27.45
CA TYR A 567 -36.78 -28.75 -27.05
C TYR A 567 -37.56 -28.23 -28.27
N LEU A 568 -38.87 -28.03 -28.12
CA LEU A 568 -39.75 -27.43 -29.13
C LEU A 568 -39.88 -25.92 -28.86
N GLY A 569 -39.92 -25.11 -29.92
CA GLY A 569 -40.12 -23.66 -29.79
C GLY A 569 -41.58 -23.33 -29.50
N LYS A 570 -41.81 -22.33 -28.63
CA LYS A 570 -43.13 -21.76 -28.34
C LYS A 570 -43.14 -20.26 -28.57
#